data_AF-A0A7X0A8G4-F1
#
_entry.id   AF-A0A7X0A8G4-F1
#
_cell.length_a   1.000
_cell.length_b   1.000
_cell.length_c   1.000
_cell.angle_alpha   90.00
_cell.angle_beta   90.00
_cell.angle_gamma   90.00
#
_symmetry.space_group_name_H-M   'P 1'
#
loop_
_entity.id
_entity.type
_entity.pdbx_description
1 polymer ?
#
loop_
_entity_poly.entity_id
_entity_poly.type
_entity_poly.pdbx_seq_one_letter_code
_entity_poly.pdbx_strand_id
1 'polypeptide(L)'
;MTKVYSGILEASVNDLDQILLVINANKTQMPDAKRMEIVNKAADHMDSNYNDLQQFNSPNQILSLQRAKDQNAVITLKKYHGLE
;
A
#
# COMPACT_ATOMS: atom_id res chain seq x y z
N MET A 1 4.32 7.91 7.24
CA MET A 1 4.07 7.48 5.84
C MET A 1 4.63 6.09 5.62
N THR A 2 5.96 5.90 5.65
CA THR A 2 6.63 4.62 5.35
C THR A 2 6.07 3.42 6.09
N LYS A 3 5.79 3.51 7.40
CA LYS A 3 5.24 2.39 8.19
C LYS A 3 3.89 1.87 7.68
N VAL A 4 3.01 2.77 7.20
CA VAL A 4 1.69 2.40 6.68
C VAL A 4 1.84 1.72 5.32
N TYR A 5 2.67 2.29 4.43
CA TYR A 5 3.01 1.67 3.16
C TYR A 5 3.59 0.27 3.32
N SER A 6 4.59 0.12 4.19
CA SER A 6 5.22 -1.17 4.45
C SER A 6 4.22 -2.18 4.98
N GLY A 7 3.29 -1.77 5.85
CA GLY A 7 2.25 -2.66 6.37
C GLY A 7 1.28 -3.16 5.30
N ILE A 8 0.79 -2.28 4.41
CA ILE A 8 -0.12 -2.68 3.32
C ILE A 8 0.61 -3.59 2.31
N LEU A 9 1.87 -3.31 2.01
CA LEU A 9 2.68 -4.14 1.13
C LEU A 9 3.01 -5.51 1.74
N GLU A 10 3.33 -5.56 3.03
CA GLU A 10 3.56 -6.80 3.76
C GLU A 10 2.31 -7.68 3.79
N ALA A 11 1.13 -7.07 4.02
CA ALA A 11 -0.16 -7.76 3.92
C ALA A 11 -0.40 -8.34 2.51
N SER A 12 -0.06 -7.59 1.46
CA SER A 12 -0.18 -8.05 0.07
C SER A 12 0.77 -9.22 -0.25
N VAL A 13 1.99 -9.22 0.31
CA VAL A 13 2.94 -10.34 0.13
C VAL A 13 2.41 -11.60 0.82
N ASN A 14 1.81 -11.48 2.01
CA ASN A 14 1.23 -12.61 2.72
C ASN A 14 0.09 -13.28 1.92
N ASP A 15 -0.68 -12.52 1.13
CA ASP A 15 -1.70 -13.10 0.24
C ASP A 15 -1.09 -13.93 -0.88
N LEU A 16 0.02 -13.47 -1.44
CA LEU A 16 0.76 -14.21 -2.47
C LEU A 16 1.32 -15.52 -1.91
N ASP A 17 1.78 -15.53 -0.66
CA ASP A 17 2.23 -16.75 0.01
C ASP A 17 1.10 -17.79 0.18
N GLN A 18 -0.13 -17.34 0.46
CA GLN A 18 -1.30 -18.21 0.52
C GLN A 18 -1.63 -18.83 -0.84
N ILE A 19 -1.57 -18.03 -1.92
CA ILE A 19 -1.78 -18.50 -3.29
C ILE A 19 -0.68 -19.49 -3.69
N LEU A 20 0.58 -19.20 -3.34
CA LEU A 20 1.71 -20.10 -3.57
C LEU A 20 1.49 -21.47 -2.91
N LEU A 21 0.89 -21.51 -1.73
CA LEU A 21 0.52 -22.75 -1.03
C LEU A 21 -0.53 -23.56 -1.82
N VAL A 22 -1.52 -22.88 -2.42
CA VAL A 22 -2.58 -23.51 -3.22
C VAL A 22 -2.07 -24.06 -4.55
N ILE A 23 -1.17 -23.36 -5.25
CA ILE A 23 -0.66 -23.80 -6.55
C ILE A 23 0.44 -24.87 -6.44
N ASN A 24 1.14 -24.94 -5.31
CA ASN A 24 2.17 -25.96 -5.04
C ASN A 24 1.59 -27.26 -4.41
N ALA A 25 0.30 -27.54 -4.65
CA ALA A 25 -0.51 -28.60 -4.00
C ALA A 25 0.01 -30.05 -4.13
N ASN A 26 1.09 -30.31 -4.87
CA ASN A 26 1.78 -31.60 -4.86
C ASN A 26 2.35 -31.97 -3.47
N LYS A 27 2.30 -31.06 -2.48
CA LYS A 27 2.77 -31.27 -1.10
C LYS A 27 1.66 -31.39 -0.04
N THR A 28 0.39 -31.12 -0.36
CA THR A 28 -0.70 -31.05 0.64
C THR A 28 -1.98 -31.69 0.11
N GLN A 29 -2.46 -32.76 0.75
CA GLN A 29 -3.77 -33.33 0.41
C GLN A 29 -4.87 -32.37 0.88
N MET A 30 -5.49 -31.67 -0.07
CA MET A 30 -6.55 -30.70 0.19
C MET A 30 -7.69 -30.86 -0.85
N PRO A 31 -8.96 -30.85 -0.44
CA PRO A 31 -10.09 -30.83 -1.37
C PRO A 31 -10.14 -29.55 -2.20
N ASP A 32 -10.56 -29.64 -3.46
CA ASP A 32 -10.64 -28.49 -4.38
C ASP A 32 -11.52 -27.35 -3.86
N ALA A 33 -12.60 -27.65 -3.13
CA ALA A 33 -13.43 -26.63 -2.49
C ALA A 33 -12.63 -25.76 -1.50
N LYS A 34 -11.73 -26.38 -0.73
CA LYS A 34 -10.88 -25.67 0.24
C LYS A 34 -9.82 -24.83 -0.48
N ARG A 35 -9.30 -25.31 -1.62
CA ARG A 35 -8.40 -24.53 -2.49
C ARG A 35 -9.10 -23.27 -3.00
N MET A 36 -10.33 -23.40 -3.50
CA MET A 36 -11.11 -22.27 -4.01
C MET A 36 -11.45 -21.25 -2.90
N GLU A 37 -11.74 -21.72 -1.69
CA GLU A 37 -11.96 -20.84 -0.53
C GLU A 37 -10.72 -19.97 -0.23
N ILE A 38 -9.52 -20.55 -0.25
CA ILE A 38 -8.26 -19.82 -0.03
C ILE A 38 -8.02 -18.80 -1.15
N VAL A 39 -8.23 -19.19 -2.40
CA VAL A 39 -8.06 -18.30 -3.56
C VAL A 39 -8.99 -17.09 -3.47
N ASN A 40 -10.28 -17.31 -3.19
CA ASN A 40 -11.24 -16.23 -3.06
C ASN A 40 -10.87 -15.28 -1.91
N LYS A 41 -10.50 -15.83 -0.76
CA LYS A 41 -10.09 -15.02 0.39
C LYS A 41 -8.84 -14.19 0.10
N ALA A 42 -7.85 -14.76 -0.58
CA ALA A 42 -6.65 -14.02 -0.99
C ALA A 42 -6.99 -12.91 -1.99
N ALA A 43 -7.88 -13.17 -2.95
CA ALA A 43 -8.35 -12.16 -3.91
C ALA A 43 -9.06 -11.00 -3.22
N ASP A 44 -10.01 -11.28 -2.32
CA ASP A 44 -10.74 -10.25 -1.56
C ASP A 44 -9.78 -9.36 -0.74
N HIS A 45 -8.77 -9.96 -0.11
CA HIS A 45 -7.80 -9.21 0.69
C HIS A 45 -6.83 -8.40 -0.18
N MET A 46 -6.41 -8.92 -1.34
CA MET A 46 -5.61 -8.15 -2.30
C MET A 46 -6.35 -6.92 -2.83
N ASP A 47 -7.64 -7.04 -3.13
CA ASP A 47 -8.48 -5.91 -3.53
C ASP A 47 -8.59 -4.86 -2.41
N SER A 48 -8.77 -5.30 -1.15
CA SER A 48 -8.76 -4.41 0.00
C SER A 48 -7.42 -3.68 0.15
N ASN A 49 -6.31 -4.40 0.08
CA ASN A 49 -4.96 -3.82 0.21
C ASN A 49 -4.68 -2.78 -0.89
N TYR A 50 -5.12 -3.06 -2.12
CA TYR A 50 -5.00 -2.12 -3.23
C TYR A 50 -5.81 -0.83 -2.99
N ASN A 51 -7.05 -0.97 -2.53
CA ASN A 51 -7.91 0.17 -2.22
C ASN A 51 -7.35 1.01 -1.06
N ASP A 52 -6.84 0.38 -0.01
CA ASP A 52 -6.20 1.05 1.12
C ASP A 52 -4.96 1.83 0.68
N LEU A 53 -4.16 1.25 -0.22
CA LEU A 53 -2.99 1.91 -0.79
C LEU A 53 -3.38 3.13 -1.63
N GLN A 54 -4.41 3.03 -2.46
CA GLN A 54 -4.93 4.18 -3.22
C GLN A 54 -5.47 5.28 -2.30
N GLN A 55 -6.27 4.91 -1.30
CA GLN A 55 -6.88 5.85 -0.36
C GLN A 55 -5.81 6.57 0.47
N PHE A 56 -4.72 5.89 0.82
CA PHE A 56 -3.60 6.51 1.50
C PHE A 56 -2.77 7.40 0.56
N ASN A 57 -2.55 7.01 -0.69
CA ASN A 57 -1.70 7.76 -1.63
C ASN A 57 -2.28 9.10 -2.05
N SER A 58 -3.55 9.11 -2.44
CA SER A 58 -4.20 10.28 -3.04
C SER A 58 -4.08 11.57 -2.20
N PRO A 59 -4.48 11.58 -0.91
CA PRO A 59 -4.32 12.77 -0.08
C PRO A 59 -2.86 13.11 0.22
N ASN A 60 -1.98 12.10 0.33
CA ASN A 60 -0.56 12.33 0.62
C ASN A 60 0.20 12.95 -0.55
N GLN A 61 -0.20 12.64 -1.78
CA GLN A 61 0.34 13.30 -2.96
C GLN A 61 0.00 14.80 -2.96
N ILE A 62 -1.25 15.15 -2.66
CA ILE A 62 -1.71 16.53 -2.56
C ILE A 62 -0.99 17.25 -1.41
N LEU A 63 -0.89 16.62 -0.24
CA LEU A 63 -0.21 17.18 0.92
C LEU A 63 1.28 17.43 0.64
N SER A 64 1.94 16.54 -0.09
CA SER A 64 3.34 16.72 -0.50
C SER A 64 3.51 17.95 -1.40
N LEU A 65 2.59 18.18 -2.33
CA LEU A 65 2.59 19.36 -3.18
C LEU A 65 2.33 20.65 -2.38
N GLN A 66 1.39 20.62 -1.45
CA GLN A 66 1.09 21.75 -0.56
C GLN A 66 2.31 22.12 0.28
N ARG A 67 2.96 21.13 0.91
CA ARG A 67 4.20 21.36 1.70
C ARG A 67 5.32 21.98 0.87
N ALA A 68 5.52 21.52 -0.37
CA ALA A 68 6.52 22.09 -1.26
C ALA A 68 6.21 23.56 -1.61
N LYS A 69 4.94 23.88 -1.86
CA LYS A 69 4.48 25.25 -2.10
C LYS A 69 4.70 26.14 -0.88
N ASP A 70 4.31 25.69 0.31
CA ASP A 70 4.45 26.44 1.55
C ASP A 70 5.92 26.68 1.89
N GLN A 71 6.77 25.67 1.72
CA GLN A 71 8.22 25.79 1.90
C GLN A 71 8.82 26.82 0.93
N ASN A 72 8.39 26.82 -0.34
CA ASN A 72 8.83 27.81 -1.31
C ASN A 72 8.37 29.22 -0.93
N ALA A 73 7.13 29.38 -0.47
CA ALA A 73 6.60 30.65 0.01
C ALA A 73 7.42 31.18 1.19
N VAL A 74 7.75 30.33 2.17
CA VAL A 74 8.62 30.70 3.31
C VAL A 74 10.00 31.15 2.84
N ILE A 75 10.64 30.40 1.95
CA ILE A 75 11.96 30.76 1.39
C ILE A 75 11.90 32.09 0.65
N THR A 76 10.84 32.31 -0.11
CA THR A 76 10.64 33.54 -0.89
C THR A 76 10.42 34.75 0.02
N LEU A 77 9.58 34.63 1.04
CA LEU A 77 9.35 35.69 2.04
C LEU A 77 10.62 36.04 2.82
N LYS A 78 11.37 35.01 3.24
CA LYS A 78 12.68 35.16 3.87
C LYS A 78 13.63 36.01 3.02
N LYS A 79 13.76 35.69 1.73
CA LYS A 79 14.55 36.48 0.77
C LYS A 79 14.06 37.92 0.64
N TYR A 80 12.75 38.14 0.55
CA TYR A 80 12.18 39.50 0.48
C TYR A 80 12.51 40.35 1.71
N HIS A 81 12.58 39.72 2.88
CA HIS A 81 12.90 40.39 4.15
C HIS A 81 14.40 40.40 4.49
N GLY A 82 15.27 39.91 3.59
CA GLY A 82 16.72 39.84 3.84
C GLY A 82 17.11 38.87 4.97
N LEU A 83 16.23 37.93 5.29
CA LEU A 83 16.45 36.87 6.26
C LEU A 83 16.89 35.62 5.49
N GLU A 84 18.13 35.15 5.67
CA GLU A 84 18.55 33.82 5.17
C GLU A 84 18.20 32.73 6.21
#